data_AF-A0A545SEI6-F1
#
_entry.id   AF-A0A545SEI6-F1
#
_cell.length_a   1.000
_cell.length_b   1.000
_cell.length_c   1.000
_cell.angle_alpha   90.00
_cell.angle_beta   90.00
_cell.angle_gamma   90.00
#
_symmetry.space_group_name_H-M   'P 1'
#
loop_
_entity.id
_entity.type
_entity.pdbx_description
1 polymer ?
#
loop_
_entity_poly.entity_id
_entity_poly.type
_entity_poly.pdbx_seq_one_letter_code
_entity_poly.pdbx_strand_id
1 'polypeptide(L)'
;MQSIKIIQQSQKAFTLLELIVVLLIISLISFLTLATVAKEDNKKKERVEILNLKNSLLKSSKKEDSTFFCIAQNSRCFIATDEKVISYAGVVKLSKNMEVYSLGEDRRLQKLEDFGKYRDEKISFAYQLYANGSAQPIILKDENGVYFIPSYFGESLKAKDVDEARALWIDDEYDLKDSGAYY
;
A
#
# COMPACT_ATOMS: atom_id res chain seq x y z
N MET A 1 38.78 15.16 -69.57
CA MET A 1 38.04 16.39 -69.18
C MET A 1 36.64 15.97 -68.73
N GLN A 2 36.37 15.99 -67.43
CA GLN A 2 35.02 15.83 -66.86
C GLN A 2 34.79 17.03 -65.93
N SER A 3 33.79 17.85 -66.24
CA SER A 3 33.44 19.01 -65.41
C SER A 3 32.65 18.56 -64.18
N ILE A 4 33.18 18.86 -63.01
CA ILE A 4 32.51 18.69 -61.72
C ILE A 4 31.51 19.84 -61.57
N LYS A 5 30.22 19.52 -61.49
CA LYS A 5 29.15 20.47 -61.17
C LYS A 5 29.04 20.57 -59.64
N ILE A 6 29.45 21.69 -59.07
CA ILE A 6 29.26 21.99 -57.64
C ILE A 6 27.79 22.42 -57.46
N ILE A 7 27.01 21.62 -56.73
CA ILE A 7 25.64 21.94 -56.35
C ILE A 7 25.70 22.83 -55.11
N GLN A 8 25.42 24.13 -55.26
CA GLN A 8 25.21 25.03 -54.13
C GLN A 8 23.82 24.77 -53.53
N GLN A 9 23.76 24.14 -52.36
CA GLN A 9 22.55 24.12 -51.52
C GLN A 9 22.38 25.49 -50.86
N SER A 10 21.33 26.22 -51.23
CA SER A 10 20.91 27.40 -50.47
C SER A 10 20.35 26.92 -49.12
N GLN A 11 21.06 27.25 -48.03
CA GLN A 11 20.49 27.09 -46.71
C GLN A 11 19.41 28.15 -46.55
N LYS A 12 18.14 27.72 -46.58
CA LYS A 12 17.01 28.59 -46.26
C LYS A 12 17.13 28.97 -44.78
N ALA A 13 17.48 30.22 -44.51
CA ALA A 13 17.43 30.75 -43.16
C ALA A 13 15.96 30.82 -42.71
N PHE A 14 15.68 30.28 -41.53
CA PHE A 14 14.37 30.39 -40.90
C PHE A 14 13.96 31.85 -40.79
N THR A 15 12.70 32.14 -41.09
CA THR A 15 12.17 33.49 -40.90
C THR A 15 11.96 33.76 -39.40
N LEU A 16 12.05 35.02 -38.98
CA LEU A 16 11.84 35.41 -37.57
C LEU A 16 10.48 34.93 -37.03
N LEU A 17 9.45 35.00 -37.86
CA LEU A 17 8.10 34.57 -37.51
C LEU A 17 8.02 33.06 -37.30
N GLU A 18 8.67 32.28 -38.16
CA GLU A 18 8.74 30.83 -38.05
C GLU A 18 9.44 30.39 -36.76
N LEU A 19 10.51 31.08 -36.37
CA LEU A 19 11.20 30.84 -35.10
C LEU A 19 10.28 31.08 -33.89
N ILE A 20 9.50 32.17 -33.90
CA ILE A 20 8.57 32.50 -32.81
C ILE A 20 7.48 31.42 -32.67
N VAL A 21 6.94 30.95 -33.80
CA VAL A 21 5.93 29.88 -33.81
C VAL A 21 6.50 28.58 -33.23
N VAL A 22 7.73 28.22 -33.60
CA VAL A 22 8.39 27.01 -33.07
C VAL A 22 8.61 27.11 -31.56
N LEU A 23 9.05 28.25 -31.05
CA LEU A 23 9.22 28.46 -29.60
C LEU A 23 7.89 28.37 -28.83
N LEU A 24 6.81 28.91 -29.40
CA LEU A 24 5.47 28.77 -28.81
C LEU A 24 5.03 27.30 -28.75
N ILE A 25 5.23 26.54 -29.83
CA ILE A 25 4.86 25.11 -29.87
C ILE A 25 5.69 24.31 -28.85
N ILE A 26 6.99 24.52 -28.77
CA ILE A 26 7.87 23.83 -27.82
C ILE A 26 7.46 24.15 -26.38
N SER A 27 7.11 25.40 -26.06
CA SER A 27 6.69 25.79 -24.71
C SER A 27 5.35 25.14 -24.31
N LEU A 28 4.38 25.07 -25.22
CA LEU A 28 3.10 24.38 -25.01
C LEU A 28 3.30 22.88 -24.77
N ILE A 29 4.11 22.21 -25.58
CA ILE A 29 4.40 20.77 -25.42
C ILE A 29 5.15 20.52 -24.10
N SER A 30 6.11 21.38 -23.76
CA SER A 30 6.86 21.29 -22.49
C SER A 30 5.94 21.48 -21.28
N PHE A 31 5.01 22.43 -21.33
CA PHE A 31 4.03 22.66 -20.27
C PHE A 31 3.09 21.46 -20.10
N LEU A 32 2.59 20.90 -21.20
CA LEU A 32 1.70 19.73 -21.16
C LEU A 32 2.39 18.48 -20.62
N THR A 33 3.65 18.25 -21.00
CA THR A 33 4.45 17.10 -20.52
C THR A 33 4.82 17.24 -19.04
N LEU A 34 5.15 18.44 -18.57
CA LEU A 34 5.38 18.70 -17.14
C LEU A 34 4.09 18.51 -16.32
N ALA A 35 2.94 18.94 -16.83
CA ALA A 35 1.65 18.80 -16.14
C ALA A 35 1.21 17.33 -15.97
N THR A 36 1.58 16.44 -16.90
CA THR A 36 1.30 15.00 -16.78
C THR A 36 2.25 14.31 -15.80
N VAL A 37 3.55 14.62 -15.84
CA VAL A 37 4.54 14.04 -14.92
C VAL A 37 4.30 14.51 -13.48
N ALA A 38 3.99 15.80 -13.27
CA ALA A 38 3.67 16.32 -11.95
C ALA A 38 2.42 15.68 -11.32
N LYS A 39 1.49 15.12 -12.12
CA LYS A 39 0.32 14.40 -11.58
C LYS A 39 0.66 13.00 -11.06
N GLU A 40 1.73 12.36 -11.54
CA GLU A 40 2.15 11.04 -11.05
C GLU A 40 2.91 11.13 -9.72
N ASP A 41 3.76 12.15 -9.54
CA ASP A 41 4.54 12.33 -8.30
C ASP A 41 3.71 12.86 -7.11
N ASN A 42 2.56 13.49 -7.37
CA ASN A 42 1.67 14.03 -6.34
C ASN A 42 0.70 13.01 -5.74
N LYS A 43 0.68 11.75 -6.22
CA LYS A 43 0.01 10.67 -5.46
C LYS A 43 0.87 10.34 -4.25
N LYS A 44 0.54 10.98 -3.13
CA LYS A 44 1.07 10.69 -1.79
C LYS A 44 1.16 9.17 -1.62
N LYS A 45 2.37 8.61 -1.68
CA LYS A 45 2.58 7.14 -1.60
C LYS A 45 1.82 6.63 -0.38
N GLU A 46 0.95 5.65 -0.58
CA GLU A 46 0.18 5.05 0.50
C GLU A 46 1.14 4.59 1.59
N ARG A 47 0.86 5.01 2.81
CA ARG A 47 1.72 4.75 3.95
C ARG A 47 1.00 3.82 4.90
N VAL A 48 1.54 2.62 5.05
CA VAL A 48 1.07 1.61 5.99
C VAL A 48 1.73 1.85 7.34
N GLU A 49 0.92 2.21 8.33
CA GLU A 49 1.24 2.32 9.75
C GLU A 49 0.20 1.47 10.51
N ILE A 50 0.50 1.04 11.73
CA ILE A 50 -0.42 0.19 12.52
C ILE A 50 -1.85 0.77 12.56
N LEU A 51 -1.96 2.06 12.84
CA LEU A 51 -3.26 2.74 12.98
C LEU A 51 -4.08 2.77 11.69
N ASN A 52 -3.43 2.75 10.53
CA ASN A 52 -4.09 2.83 9.24
C ASN A 52 -3.97 1.53 8.42
N LEU A 53 -3.48 0.45 9.02
CA LEU A 53 -3.11 -0.79 8.32
C LEU A 53 -4.23 -1.28 7.39
N LYS A 54 -5.42 -1.52 7.95
CA LYS A 54 -6.59 -1.98 7.19
C LYS A 54 -6.94 -1.00 6.06
N ASN A 55 -7.12 0.27 6.39
CA ASN A 55 -7.58 1.28 5.43
C ASN A 55 -6.59 1.56 4.31
N SER A 56 -5.28 1.49 4.60
CA SER A 56 -4.21 1.63 3.61
C SER A 56 -4.13 0.41 2.70
N LEU A 57 -4.30 -0.79 3.24
CA LEU A 57 -4.20 -2.02 2.45
C LEU A 57 -5.46 -2.32 1.63
N LEU A 58 -6.66 -2.01 2.14
CA LEU A 58 -7.91 -2.18 1.39
C LEU A 58 -7.98 -1.33 0.12
N LYS A 59 -7.36 -0.15 0.11
CA LYS A 59 -7.25 0.68 -1.11
C LYS A 59 -6.37 0.02 -2.18
N SER A 60 -5.40 -0.78 -1.74
CA SER A 60 -4.47 -1.49 -2.61
C SER A 60 -4.96 -2.88 -3.05
N SER A 61 -5.84 -3.50 -2.25
CA SER A 61 -6.49 -4.79 -2.54
C SER A 61 -7.65 -4.58 -3.52
N LYS A 62 -7.54 -5.15 -4.73
CA LYS A 62 -8.49 -4.94 -5.83
C LYS A 62 -9.75 -5.82 -5.72
N LYS A 63 -10.51 -5.70 -4.62
CA LYS A 63 -11.73 -6.50 -4.36
C LYS A 63 -11.50 -8.01 -4.50
N GLU A 64 -10.30 -8.47 -4.20
CA GLU A 64 -9.90 -9.87 -4.22
C GLU A 64 -9.32 -10.23 -2.86
N ASP A 65 -9.46 -11.48 -2.46
CA ASP A 65 -8.80 -11.98 -1.26
C ASP A 65 -7.29 -11.84 -1.44
N SER A 66 -6.63 -11.31 -0.42
CA SER A 66 -5.21 -11.01 -0.50
C SER A 66 -4.53 -11.05 0.86
N THR A 67 -3.28 -11.46 0.88
CA THR A 67 -2.45 -11.46 2.10
C THR A 67 -1.38 -10.40 1.95
N PHE A 68 -1.39 -9.40 2.82
CA PHE A 68 -0.24 -8.53 3.00
C PHE A 68 0.74 -9.20 3.96
N PHE A 69 1.99 -9.36 3.56
CA PHE A 69 3.00 -9.97 4.43
C PHE A 69 4.36 -9.31 4.27
N CYS A 70 5.19 -9.40 5.30
CA CYS A 70 6.53 -8.85 5.30
C CYS A 70 7.57 -9.89 5.74
N ILE A 71 8.81 -9.69 5.25
CA ILE A 71 10.01 -10.44 5.64
C ILE A 71 11.08 -9.46 6.13
N ALA A 72 12.19 -9.99 6.64
CA ALA A 72 13.34 -9.21 7.09
C ALA A 72 12.95 -8.11 8.11
N GLN A 73 12.24 -8.50 9.17
CA GLN A 73 11.79 -7.60 10.24
C GLN A 73 10.95 -6.42 9.71
N ASN A 74 9.94 -6.74 8.90
CA ASN A 74 9.00 -5.77 8.32
C ASN A 74 9.62 -4.76 7.35
N SER A 75 10.83 -5.00 6.85
CA SER A 75 11.51 -4.07 5.93
C SER A 75 11.16 -4.28 4.45
N ARG A 76 10.72 -5.49 4.07
CA ARG A 76 10.28 -5.83 2.72
C ARG A 76 8.92 -6.47 2.79
N CYS A 77 7.93 -5.86 2.14
CA CYS A 77 6.55 -6.30 2.18
C CYS A 77 5.98 -6.55 0.79
N PHE A 78 5.02 -7.45 0.75
CA PHE A 78 4.42 -8.01 -0.46
C PHE A 78 2.91 -8.12 -0.28
N ILE A 79 2.21 -8.18 -1.40
CA ILE A 79 0.81 -8.58 -1.47
C ILE A 79 0.76 -9.88 -2.27
N ALA A 80 0.25 -10.94 -1.64
CA ALA A 80 -0.12 -12.18 -2.30
C ALA A 80 -1.62 -12.15 -2.62
N THR A 81 -1.95 -12.58 -3.83
CA THR A 81 -3.30 -12.98 -4.24
C THR A 81 -3.21 -14.40 -4.79
N ASP A 82 -4.35 -15.02 -5.11
CA ASP A 82 -4.37 -16.38 -5.67
C ASP A 82 -3.53 -16.51 -6.96
N GLU A 83 -3.39 -15.44 -7.72
CA GLU A 83 -2.68 -15.46 -9.00
C GLU A 83 -1.18 -15.16 -8.87
N LYS A 84 -0.78 -14.32 -7.91
CA LYS A 84 0.58 -13.76 -7.89
C LYS A 84 0.98 -13.16 -6.55
N VAL A 85 2.28 -13.00 -6.40
CA VAL A 85 2.90 -12.23 -5.32
C VAL A 85 3.62 -11.02 -5.91
N ILE A 86 3.25 -9.82 -5.47
CA ILE A 86 3.83 -8.56 -5.92
C ILE A 86 4.47 -7.81 -4.76
N SER A 87 5.55 -7.07 -5.03
CA SER A 87 6.14 -6.17 -4.03
C SER A 87 5.18 -5.04 -3.70
N TYR A 88 5.03 -4.71 -2.42
CA TYR A 88 4.27 -3.54 -2.00
C TYR A 88 5.06 -2.27 -2.33
N ALA A 89 4.47 -1.37 -3.12
CA ALA A 89 5.14 -0.16 -3.60
C ALA A 89 5.01 1.03 -2.62
N GLY A 90 4.15 0.93 -1.61
CA GLY A 90 3.92 1.97 -0.61
C GLY A 90 5.01 2.02 0.46
N VAL A 91 4.92 3.02 1.34
CA VAL A 91 5.84 3.18 2.47
C VAL A 91 5.31 2.38 3.65
N VAL A 92 6.08 1.43 4.16
CA VAL A 92 5.70 0.65 5.35
C VAL A 92 6.48 1.17 6.57
N LYS A 93 5.74 1.52 7.62
CA LYS A 93 6.25 1.93 8.93
C LYS A 93 5.64 1.02 9.99
N LEU A 94 6.01 -0.26 9.92
CA LEU A 94 5.74 -1.23 10.96
C LEU A 94 7.00 -1.46 11.78
N SER A 95 6.83 -1.61 13.08
CA SER A 95 7.94 -1.80 14.02
C SER A 95 8.64 -3.13 13.77
N LYS A 96 9.97 -3.15 13.91
CA LYS A 96 10.78 -4.35 13.62
C LYS A 96 10.50 -5.50 14.59
N ASN A 97 10.18 -5.15 15.84
CA ASN A 97 9.94 -6.07 16.95
C ASN A 97 8.48 -5.97 17.41
N MET A 98 7.57 -6.29 16.49
CA MET A 98 6.14 -6.30 16.76
C MET A 98 5.70 -7.69 17.20
N GLU A 99 4.90 -7.75 18.26
CA GLU A 99 4.18 -8.94 18.68
C GLU A 99 2.79 -8.92 18.06
N VAL A 100 2.34 -10.10 17.62
CA VAL A 100 1.07 -10.28 16.92
C VAL A 100 0.26 -11.30 17.69
N TYR A 101 -0.99 -10.98 17.97
CA TYR A 101 -1.89 -11.85 18.71
C TYR A 101 -3.20 -12.04 17.95
N SER A 102 -3.70 -13.28 17.95
CA SER A 102 -5.06 -13.63 17.56
C SER A 102 -5.89 -14.01 18.78
N LEU A 103 -7.20 -14.00 18.64
CA LEU A 103 -8.13 -14.53 19.62
C LEU A 103 -8.51 -15.96 19.23
N GLY A 104 -8.27 -16.93 20.11
CA GLY A 104 -8.74 -18.30 19.94
C GLY A 104 -10.24 -18.43 20.24
N GLU A 105 -10.82 -19.58 19.87
CA GLU A 105 -12.24 -19.88 20.15
C GLU A 105 -12.59 -19.86 21.64
N ASP A 106 -11.62 -20.20 22.50
CA ASP A 106 -11.72 -20.11 23.96
C ASP A 106 -11.58 -18.67 24.50
N ARG A 107 -11.55 -17.69 23.59
CA ARG A 107 -11.30 -16.27 23.84
C ARG A 107 -9.95 -16.01 24.49
N ARG A 108 -8.98 -16.92 24.43
CA ARG A 108 -7.62 -16.65 24.91
C ARG A 108 -6.78 -16.08 23.78
N LEU A 109 -5.87 -15.19 24.17
CA LEU A 109 -4.92 -14.63 23.22
C LEU A 109 -3.89 -15.68 22.86
N GLN A 110 -3.64 -15.82 21.58
CA GLN A 110 -2.60 -16.68 21.03
C GLN A 110 -1.57 -15.78 20.34
N LYS A 111 -0.32 -15.84 20.80
CA LYS A 111 0.77 -15.13 20.14
C LYS A 111 1.12 -15.86 18.84
N LEU A 112 1.06 -15.14 17.72
CA LEU A 112 1.42 -15.66 16.40
C LEU A 112 2.92 -15.46 16.18
N GLU A 113 3.67 -16.56 16.18
CA GLU A 113 5.12 -16.54 16.05
C GLU A 113 5.64 -17.10 14.72
N ASP A 114 4.79 -17.85 14.01
CA ASP A 114 5.12 -18.43 12.72
C ASP A 114 4.04 -18.10 11.69
N PHE A 115 4.46 -17.41 10.64
CA PHE A 115 3.65 -17.07 9.47
C PHE A 115 4.13 -17.82 8.23
N GLY A 116 5.03 -18.78 8.39
CA GLY A 116 5.69 -19.50 7.32
C GLY A 116 6.91 -18.78 6.75
N LYS A 117 7.25 -19.13 5.50
CA LYS A 117 8.42 -18.63 4.80
C LYS A 117 8.07 -18.18 3.39
N TYR A 118 8.79 -17.16 2.92
CA TYR A 118 8.76 -16.73 1.53
C TYR A 118 10.20 -16.62 1.02
N ARG A 119 10.52 -17.39 -0.04
CA ARG A 119 11.88 -17.48 -0.61
C ARG A 119 12.96 -17.77 0.44
N ASP A 120 12.71 -18.80 1.26
CA ASP A 120 13.56 -19.24 2.37
C ASP A 120 13.76 -18.23 3.52
N GLU A 121 13.08 -17.08 3.46
CA GLU A 121 13.08 -16.10 4.54
C GLU A 121 11.83 -16.24 5.42
N LYS A 122 12.00 -16.14 6.74
CA LYS A 122 10.87 -16.17 7.68
C LYS A 122 9.99 -14.94 7.48
N ILE A 123 8.68 -15.17 7.38
CA ILE A 123 7.69 -14.09 7.37
C ILE A 123 7.59 -13.50 8.79
N SER A 124 7.81 -12.19 8.90
CA SER A 124 7.79 -11.47 10.17
C SER A 124 6.38 -10.96 10.55
N PHE A 125 5.51 -10.81 9.55
CA PHE A 125 4.14 -10.36 9.73
C PHE A 125 3.29 -10.80 8.53
N ALA A 126 2.06 -11.23 8.78
CA ALA A 126 1.06 -11.47 7.75
C ALA A 126 -0.31 -10.98 8.21
N TYR A 127 -1.09 -10.46 7.26
CA TYR A 127 -2.41 -9.87 7.49
C TYR A 127 -3.33 -10.15 6.31
N GLN A 128 -4.41 -10.88 6.57
CA GLN A 128 -5.37 -11.26 5.56
C GLN A 128 -6.42 -10.16 5.32
N LEU A 129 -6.68 -9.90 4.05
CA LEU A 129 -7.73 -9.01 3.55
C LEU A 129 -8.70 -9.85 2.72
N TYR A 130 -9.99 -9.57 2.85
CA TYR A 130 -11.04 -10.28 2.14
C TYR A 130 -11.70 -9.38 1.11
N ALA A 131 -12.18 -9.98 0.02
CA ALA A 131 -12.81 -9.30 -1.12
C ALA A 131 -14.04 -8.46 -0.71
N ASN A 132 -14.72 -8.86 0.37
CA ASN A 132 -15.86 -8.14 0.94
C ASN A 132 -15.47 -6.86 1.70
N GLY A 133 -14.18 -6.52 1.74
CA GLY A 133 -13.65 -5.33 2.41
C GLY A 133 -13.34 -5.53 3.89
N SER A 134 -13.57 -6.72 4.45
CA SER A 134 -13.11 -7.05 5.79
C SER A 134 -11.65 -7.52 5.80
N ALA A 135 -11.10 -7.66 6.99
CA ALA A 135 -9.77 -8.17 7.22
C ALA A 135 -9.78 -9.12 8.41
N GLN A 136 -8.70 -9.88 8.57
CA GLN A 136 -8.50 -10.68 9.78
C GLN A 136 -8.37 -9.75 10.99
N PRO A 137 -9.21 -9.87 12.02
CA PRO A 137 -9.03 -9.11 13.25
C PRO A 137 -7.72 -9.54 13.92
N ILE A 138 -6.99 -8.58 14.48
CA ILE A 138 -5.66 -8.85 15.05
C ILE A 138 -5.31 -7.84 16.13
N ILE A 139 -4.49 -8.25 17.10
CA ILE A 139 -3.88 -7.36 18.08
C ILE A 139 -2.40 -7.24 17.76
N LEU A 140 -1.92 -6.01 17.62
CA LEU A 140 -0.52 -5.67 17.40
C LEU A 140 0.03 -4.97 18.62
N LYS A 141 1.21 -5.38 19.08
CA LYS A 141 1.93 -4.72 20.17
C LYS A 141 3.35 -4.41 19.74
N ASP A 142 3.77 -3.18 19.95
CA ASP A 142 5.12 -2.72 19.66
C ASP A 142 5.61 -1.76 20.77
N GLU A 143 6.72 -1.07 20.52
CA GLU A 143 7.26 -0.05 21.42
C GLU A 143 6.34 1.17 21.62
N ASN A 144 5.39 1.43 20.72
CA ASN A 144 4.52 2.59 20.73
C ASN A 144 3.18 2.32 21.45
N GLY A 145 2.81 1.05 21.61
CA GLY A 145 1.68 0.62 22.41
C GLY A 145 1.06 -0.69 21.95
N VAL A 146 -0.19 -0.90 22.36
CA VAL A 146 -1.00 -2.05 21.96
C VAL A 146 -2.19 -1.55 21.15
N TYR A 147 -2.51 -2.26 20.08
CA TYR A 147 -3.51 -1.85 19.11
C TYR A 147 -4.39 -3.04 18.74
N PHE A 148 -5.71 -2.84 18.80
CA PHE A 148 -6.68 -3.77 18.24
C PHE A 148 -7.09 -3.28 16.85
N ILE A 149 -7.05 -4.17 15.87
CA ILE A 149 -7.46 -3.90 14.49
C ILE A 149 -8.71 -4.75 14.19
N PRO A 150 -9.89 -4.12 14.06
CA PRO A 150 -11.16 -4.83 13.87
C PRO A 150 -11.34 -5.33 12.44
N SER A 151 -12.17 -6.37 12.29
CA SER A 151 -12.36 -7.07 11.02
C SER A 151 -13.08 -6.24 9.96
N TYR A 152 -14.25 -5.69 10.28
CA TYR A 152 -15.11 -4.99 9.33
C TYR A 152 -15.10 -3.49 9.55
N PHE A 153 -15.83 -3.03 10.55
CA PHE A 153 -16.03 -1.60 10.83
C PHE A 153 -14.99 -1.10 11.84
N GLY A 154 -14.89 0.21 12.00
CA GLY A 154 -14.00 0.82 12.99
C GLY A 154 -12.57 1.06 12.52
N GLU A 155 -11.97 2.09 13.13
CA GLU A 155 -10.54 2.40 13.03
C GLU A 155 -9.75 1.51 13.98
N SER A 156 -8.43 1.41 13.77
CA SER A 156 -7.57 0.71 14.72
C SER A 156 -7.62 1.42 16.07
N LEU A 157 -7.89 0.67 17.13
CA LEU A 157 -8.06 1.19 18.48
C LEU A 157 -6.77 1.01 19.27
N LYS A 158 -6.28 2.08 19.90
CA LYS A 158 -5.14 2.00 20.82
C LYS A 158 -5.63 1.59 22.21
N ALA A 159 -5.04 0.54 22.75
CA ALA A 159 -5.27 0.05 24.10
C ALA A 159 -4.07 0.39 25.01
N LYS A 160 -4.30 0.38 26.32
CA LYS A 160 -3.28 0.53 27.36
C LYS A 160 -2.39 -0.72 27.43
N ASP A 161 -2.99 -1.89 27.27
CA ASP A 161 -2.33 -3.19 27.34
C ASP A 161 -3.05 -4.25 26.48
N VAL A 162 -2.52 -5.47 26.50
CA VAL A 162 -3.02 -6.59 25.68
C VAL A 162 -4.36 -7.13 26.21
N ASP A 163 -4.63 -7.00 27.50
CA ASP A 163 -5.89 -7.44 28.10
C ASP A 163 -7.04 -6.49 27.73
N GLU A 164 -6.80 -5.18 27.72
CA GLU A 164 -7.77 -4.19 27.21
C GLU A 164 -8.00 -4.38 25.70
N ALA A 165 -6.94 -4.63 24.92
CA ALA A 165 -7.10 -4.91 23.49
C ALA A 165 -7.94 -6.17 23.21
N ARG A 166 -7.78 -7.21 24.06
CA ARG A 166 -8.64 -8.41 24.03
C ARG A 166 -10.08 -8.09 24.38
N ALA A 167 -10.31 -7.25 25.39
CA ALA A 167 -11.66 -6.83 25.76
C ALA A 167 -12.34 -6.08 24.60
N LEU A 168 -11.62 -5.18 23.93
CA LEU A 168 -12.11 -4.47 22.74
C LEU A 168 -12.48 -5.42 21.59
N TRP A 169 -11.68 -6.47 21.36
CA TRP A 169 -12.02 -7.49 20.36
C TRP A 169 -13.33 -8.20 20.73
N ILE A 170 -13.45 -8.67 21.97
CA ILE A 170 -14.65 -9.38 22.42
C ILE A 170 -15.90 -8.50 22.27
N ASP A 171 -15.80 -7.21 22.61
CA ASP A 171 -16.87 -6.23 22.47
C ASP A 171 -17.30 -6.05 21.01
N ASP A 172 -16.34 -5.87 20.09
CA ASP A 172 -16.59 -5.79 18.64
C ASP A 172 -17.31 -7.04 18.10
N GLU A 173 -16.94 -8.24 18.57
CA GLU A 173 -17.64 -9.47 18.20
C GLU A 173 -19.09 -9.54 18.71
N TYR A 174 -19.38 -8.97 19.87
CA TYR A 174 -20.74 -8.90 20.40
C TYR A 174 -21.60 -7.93 19.60
N ASP A 175 -21.08 -6.74 19.28
CA ASP A 175 -21.77 -5.73 18.48
C ASP A 175 -22.14 -6.26 17.09
N LEU A 176 -21.23 -7.00 16.44
CA LEU A 176 -21.49 -7.63 15.14
C LEU A 176 -22.57 -8.71 15.21
N LYS A 177 -22.63 -9.49 16.30
CA LYS A 177 -23.67 -10.52 16.49
C LYS A 177 -25.05 -9.90 16.71
N ASP A 178 -25.15 -8.82 17.46
CA ASP A 178 -26.42 -8.13 17.71
C ASP A 178 -26.93 -7.44 16.43
N SER A 179 -26.02 -6.84 15.66
CA SER A 179 -26.32 -6.22 14.36
C SER A 179 -26.82 -7.22 13.30
N GLY A 180 -26.40 -8.49 13.40
CA GLY A 180 -26.83 -9.58 12.50
C GLY A 180 -28.24 -10.11 12.80
N ALA A 181 -28.86 -9.75 13.92
CA ALA A 181 -30.20 -10.21 14.30
C ALA A 181 -31.34 -9.47 13.56
N TYR A 182 -31.02 -8.49 12.71
CA TYR A 182 -31.98 -7.64 12.01
C TYR A 182 -32.07 -7.88 10.49
N TYR A 183 -31.42 -8.92 9.95
CA TYR A 183 -31.43 -9.27 8.53
C TYR A 183 -31.92 -10.69 8.26
#